data_AF-A0A2Z6ZTM3-F1
#
_entry.id   AF-A0A2Z6ZTM3-F1
#
_cell.length_a   1.000
_cell.length_b   1.000
_cell.length_c   1.000
_cell.angle_alpha   90.00
_cell.angle_beta   90.00
_cell.angle_gamma   90.00
#
_symmetry.space_group_name_H-M   'P 1'
#
loop_
_entity.id
_entity.type
_entity.pdbx_description
1 polymer ?
#
loop_
_entity_poly.entity_id
_entity_poly.type
_entity_poly.pdbx_seq_one_letter_code
_entity_poly.pdbx_strand_id
1 'polypeptide(L)' 'QGLLSDGTVIAVKQLSSGSKQGNREFLNEIGMISCLQHPNLVKLYGCCIEGDQLLVVYEYMENNSLAHVLFGSY' A
#
# COMPACT_ATOMS: atom_id res chain seq x y z
N GLN A 1 -2.40 3.11 -9.53
CA GLN A 1 -0.96 3.07 -9.88
C GLN A 1 -0.42 4.50 -9.86
N GLY A 2 0.86 4.66 -9.52
CA GLY A 2 1.58 5.93 -9.60
C GLY A 2 3.00 5.71 -10.12
N LEU A 3 3.76 6.79 -10.30
CA LEU A 3 5.13 6.76 -10.78
C LEU A 3 6.01 7.63 -9.88
N LEU A 4 7.12 7.08 -9.39
CA LEU A 4 8.14 7.84 -8.67
C LEU A 4 9.03 8.63 -9.66
N SER A 5 9.78 9.61 -9.15
CA SER A 5 10.65 10.46 -9.96
C SER A 5 11.76 9.69 -10.70
N ASP A 6 12.13 8.51 -10.21
CA ASP A 6 13.09 7.60 -10.83
C ASP A 6 12.47 6.66 -11.87
N GLY A 7 11.15 6.76 -12.12
CA GLY A 7 10.42 5.90 -13.04
C GLY A 7 9.90 4.61 -12.44
N THR A 8 10.06 4.38 -11.13
CA THR A 8 9.50 3.20 -10.46
C THR A 8 7.98 3.27 -10.39
N VAL A 9 7.30 2.23 -10.87
CA VAL A 9 5.83 2.11 -10.80
C VAL A 9 5.42 1.64 -9.39
N ILE A 10 4.41 2.29 -8.82
CA ILE A 10 3.96 2.06 -7.44
C ILE A 10 2.46 1.81 -7.32
N ALA A 11 2.07 1.09 -6.27
CA ALA A 11 0.71 1.04 -5.77
C ALA A 11 0.54 2.03 -4.62
N VAL A 12 -0.54 2.82 -4.65
CA VAL A 12 -0.88 3.79 -3.60
C VAL A 12 -2.21 3.38 -3.00
N LYS A 13 -2.20 3.11 -1.69
CA LYS A 13 -3.41 2.82 -0.92
C LYS A 13 -3.75 4.03 -0.07
N GLN A 14 -4.92 4.63 -0.30
CA GLN A 14 -5.45 5.69 0.55
C GLN A 14 -6.30 5.08 1.66
N LEU A 15 -5.97 5.40 2.90
CA LEU A 15 -6.74 5.01 4.08
C LEU A 15 -7.66 6.15 4.51
N SER A 16 -8.83 5.81 5.05
CA SER A 16 -9.77 6.81 5.57
C SER A 16 -9.18 7.50 6.80
N SER A 17 -9.05 8.81 6.79
CA SER A 17 -8.56 9.61 7.93
C SER A 17 -9.62 9.88 9.00
N GLY A 18 -10.90 9.81 8.64
CA GLY A 18 -12.01 10.17 9.53
C GLY A 18 -12.40 9.11 10.57
N SER A 19 -11.76 7.95 10.60
CA SER A 19 -12.13 6.85 11.50
C SER A 19 -10.96 6.40 12.39
N LYS A 20 -11.28 6.03 13.65
CA LYS A 20 -10.30 5.38 14.55
C LYS A 20 -9.73 4.10 13.94
N GLN A 21 -10.50 3.44 13.08
CA GLN A 21 -10.10 2.25 12.35
C GLN A 21 -9.00 2.58 11.33
N GLY A 22 -9.17 3.60 10.50
CA GLY A 22 -8.19 3.98 9.49
C GLY A 22 -6.83 4.41 10.08
N ASN A 23 -6.84 5.13 11.20
CA ASN A 23 -5.60 5.46 11.92
C ASN A 23 -4.88 4.21 12.47
N ARG A 24 -5.64 3.23 13.00
CA ARG A 24 -5.07 1.97 13.48
C ARG A 24 -4.55 1.10 12.34
N GLU A 25 -5.28 1.02 11.23
CA GLU A 25 -4.85 0.30 10.02
C GLU A 25 -3.57 0.91 9.46
N PHE A 26 -3.49 2.24 9.40
CA PHE A 26 -2.28 2.95 8.99
C PHE A 26 -1.08 2.61 9.89
N LEU A 27 -1.23 2.75 11.23
CA LEU A 27 -0.15 2.45 12.17
C LEU A 27 0.27 0.97 12.13
N ASN A 28 -0.67 0.05 11.93
CA ASN A 28 -0.38 -1.37 11.79
C ASN A 28 0.40 -1.67 10.50
N GLU A 29 -0.01 -1.09 9.37
CA GLU A 29 0.70 -1.28 8.09
C GLU A 29 2.12 -0.70 8.16
N ILE A 30 2.30 0.51 8.69
CA ILE A 30 3.63 1.11 8.85
C ILE A 30 4.47 0.34 9.86
N GLY A 31 3.92 0.01 11.04
CA GLY A 31 4.69 -0.63 12.11
C GLY A 31 5.07 -2.10 11.84
N MET A 32 4.21 -2.88 11.18
CA MET A 32 4.49 -4.28 10.89
C MET A 32 5.29 -4.47 9.61
N ILE A 33 4.98 -3.74 8.54
CA ILE A 33 5.55 -4.00 7.21
C ILE A 33 6.88 -3.26 7.01
N SER A 34 7.14 -2.15 7.73
CA SER A 34 8.41 -1.43 7.60
C SER A 34 9.64 -2.28 7.91
N CYS A 35 9.49 -3.32 8.73
CA CYS A 35 10.58 -4.15 9.22
C CYS A 35 10.73 -5.47 8.45
N LEU A 36 9.85 -5.77 7.49
CA LEU A 36 9.81 -7.05 6.81
C LEU A 36 10.17 -6.89 5.33
N GLN A 37 11.37 -7.33 4.97
CA GLN A 37 11.81 -7.44 3.58
C GLN A 37 11.97 -8.93 3.23
N HIS A 38 11.09 -9.45 2.39
CA HIS A 38 11.10 -10.85 1.99
C HIS A 38 10.56 -11.00 0.56
N PRO A 39 11.08 -11.91 -0.29
CA PRO A 39 10.64 -12.07 -1.68
C PRO A 39 9.15 -12.40 -1.88
N ASN A 40 8.49 -12.92 -0.85
CA ASN A 40 7.06 -13.28 -0.88
C ASN A 40 6.16 -12.27 -0.15
N LEU A 41 6.70 -11.11 0.24
CA LEU A 41 5.93 -10.05 0.89
C LEU A 41 6.07 -8.77 0.07
N VAL A 42 4.93 -8.10 -0.16
CA VAL A 42 4.92 -6.85 -0.92
C VAL A 42 5.80 -5.80 -0.25
N LYS A 43 6.76 -5.25 -1.00
CA LYS A 43 7.67 -4.23 -0.49
C LYS A 43 6.91 -2.93 -0.19
N LEU A 44 7.01 -2.46 1.05
CA LEU A 44 6.61 -1.12 1.44
C LEU A 44 7.72 -0.12 1.06
N TYR A 45 7.39 0.89 0.26
CA TYR A 45 8.31 2.00 -0.01
C TYR A 45 8.21 3.10 1.04
N GLY A 46 7.02 3.36 1.57
CA GLY A 46 6.82 4.37 2.60
C GLY A 46 5.38 4.82 2.73
N CYS A 47 5.18 5.98 3.31
CA CYS A 47 3.86 6.58 3.51
C CYS A 47 3.89 8.09 3.36
N CYS A 48 2.71 8.68 3.18
CA CYS A 48 2.50 10.12 3.23
C CYS A 48 1.39 10.42 4.24
N ILE A 49 1.65 11.39 5.10
CA ILE A 49 0.73 11.91 6.10
C ILE A 49 0.70 13.42 5.92
N GLU A 50 -0.36 13.92 5.27
CA GLU A 50 -0.53 15.35 5.04
C GLU A 50 -1.98 15.75 5.29
N GLY A 51 -2.21 16.51 6.37
CA GLY A 51 -3.56 16.81 6.85
C GLY A 51 -4.35 15.53 7.11
N ASP A 52 -5.50 15.42 6.44
CA ASP A 52 -6.40 14.26 6.51
C ASP A 52 -6.09 13.20 5.44
N GLN A 53 -4.90 13.22 4.83
CA GLN A 53 -4.49 12.21 3.85
C GLN A 53 -3.54 11.22 4.51
N LEU A 54 -3.95 9.96 4.52
CA LEU A 54 -3.14 8.83 4.97
C LEU A 54 -2.91 7.92 3.77
N LEU A 55 -1.70 7.97 3.20
CA LEU A 55 -1.33 7.18 2.03
C LEU A 55 -0.23 6.19 2.39
N VAL A 56 -0.34 4.97 1.88
CA VAL A 56 0.68 3.95 1.98
C VAL A 56 1.13 3.55 0.58
N VAL A 57 2.44 3.51 0.36
CA VAL A 57 3.09 3.33 -0.95
C VAL A 57 3.82 1.99 -0.99
N TYR A 58 3.45 1.15 -1.94
CA TYR A 58 3.95 -0.22 -2.11
C TYR A 58 4.56 -0.43 -3.50
N GLU A 59 5.35 -1.49 -3.64
CA GLU A 59 5.66 -2.03 -4.97
C GLU A 59 4.39 -2.39 -5.74
N TYR A 60 4.43 -2.11 -7.04
CA TYR A 60 3.32 -2.40 -7.91
C TYR A 60 3.39 -3.86 -8.38
N MET A 61 2.33 -4.61 -8.14
CA MET A 61 2.19 -6.00 -8.59
C MET A 61 1.40 -6.03 -9.89
N GLU A 62 2.08 -6.24 -11.02
CA GLU A 62 1.48 -6.22 -12.37
C GLU A 62 0.33 -7.24 -12.54
N ASN A 63 0.43 -8.40 -11.89
CA ASN A 63 -0.56 -9.47 -11.97
C ASN A 63 -1.75 -9.31 -11.00
N ASN A 64 -1.82 -8.19 -10.28
CA ASN A 64 -2.89 -7.89 -9.33
C ASN A 64 -3.05 -8.98 -8.24
N SER A 65 -4.21 -9.04 -7.58
CA SER A 65 -4.49 -10.01 -6.51
C SER A 65 -4.75 -11.42 -7.05
N LEU A 66 -4.44 -12.43 -6.23
CA LEU A 66 -4.80 -13.83 -6.53
C LEU A 66 -6.31 -13.99 -6.76
N ALA A 67 -7.14 -13.24 -6.04
CA ALA A 67 -8.59 -13.26 -6.22
C ALA A 67 -8.99 -12.84 -7.65
N HIS A 68 -8.33 -11.83 -8.21
CA HIS A 68 -8.55 -11.41 -9.59
C HIS A 68 -8.18 -12.52 -10.60
N VAL A 69 -7.07 -13.24 -10.36
CA VAL A 69 -6.65 -14.35 -11.22
C VAL A 69 -7.61 -15.55 -11.13
N LEU A 70 -8.09 -15.87 -9.93
CA LEU A 70 -8.94 -17.04 -9.70
C LEU A 70 -10.41 -16.81 -10.05
N PHE A 71 -10.92 -15.61 -9.84
CA PHE A 71 -12.37 -15.31 -9.92
C PHE A 71 -12.72 -14.26 -10.98
N GLY A 72 -11.71 -13.67 -11.65
CA GLY A 72 -11.92 -12.60 -12.61
C GLY A 72 -12.17 -11.24 -11.96
N SER A 73 -12.45 -10.24 -12.81
CA SER A 73 -12.91 -8.92 -12.36
C SER A 73 -14.41 -8.98 -12.13
N TYR A 74 -14.88 -8.68 -10.91
CA TYR A 74 -16.29 -8.38 -10.68
C TYR A 74 -16.71 -7.08 -11.36
#